data_AF-A0A7W1D8K6-F1
#
_entry.id   AF-A0A7W1D8K6-F1
#
_cell.length_a   1.000
_cell.length_b   1.000
_cell.length_c   1.000
_cell.angle_alpha   90.00
_cell.angle_beta   90.00
_cell.angle_gamma   90.00
#
_symmetry.space_group_name_H-M   'P 1'
#
loop_
_entity.id
_entity.type
_entity.pdbx_description
1 polymer ?
#
loop_
_entity_poly.entity_id
_entity_poly.type
_entity_poly.pdbx_seq_one_letter_code
_entity_poly.pdbx_strand_id
1 'polypeptide(L)'
;MKKWLVFPILVLLLASLFLYWQFNYPSDETIRREFLEQHPNVEFVSTEMIFDWEPKRMATYSVRYKEPPSNEILLDEFTIKQHWDFRWRWCNSQTERKCK
;
A
#
# COMPACT_ATOMS: atom_id res chain seq x y z
N MET A 1 -41.93 11.84 -20.21
CA MET A 1 -40.81 11.23 -20.99
C MET A 1 -39.48 11.82 -20.47
N LYS A 2 -38.81 11.21 -19.48
CA LYS A 2 -37.54 11.73 -18.87
C LYS A 2 -36.62 10.63 -18.29
N LYS A 3 -36.75 9.36 -18.70
CA LYS A 3 -35.95 8.25 -18.13
C LYS A 3 -34.66 7.92 -18.89
N TRP A 4 -34.48 8.47 -20.10
CA TRP A 4 -33.38 8.09 -21.00
C TRP A 4 -32.02 8.73 -20.67
N LEU A 5 -31.97 9.78 -19.84
CA LEU A 5 -30.72 10.47 -19.45
C LEU A 5 -30.11 9.95 -18.14
N VAL A 6 -30.87 9.24 -17.31
CA VAL A 6 -30.40 8.76 -15.99
C VAL A 6 -29.43 7.58 -16.15
N PHE A 7 -29.63 6.75 -17.17
CA PHE A 7 -28.84 5.56 -17.41
C PHE A 7 -27.36 5.83 -17.74
N PRO A 8 -27.01 6.72 -18.69
CA PRO A 8 -25.59 7.00 -19.00
C PRO A 8 -24.85 7.70 -17.85
N ILE A 9 -25.52 8.55 -17.08
CA ILE A 9 -24.91 9.23 -15.92
C ILE A 9 -24.59 8.21 -14.83
N LEU A 10 -25.49 7.27 -14.57
CA LEU A 10 -25.26 6.20 -13.60
C LEU A 10 -24.09 5.30 -14.01
N VAL A 11 -23.99 4.95 -15.30
CA VAL A 11 -22.87 4.16 -15.85
C VAL A 11 -21.54 4.91 -15.71
N LEU A 12 -21.50 6.21 -16.01
CA LEU A 12 -20.31 7.05 -15.84
C LEU A 12 -19.87 7.14 -14.37
N LEU A 13 -20.81 7.32 -13.44
CA LEU A 13 -20.52 7.35 -12.00
C LEU A 13 -19.95 6.01 -11.51
N LEU A 14 -20.54 4.89 -11.92
CA LEU A 14 -20.06 3.56 -11.56
C LEU A 14 -18.67 3.26 -12.14
N ALA A 15 -18.42 3.64 -13.40
CA ALA A 15 -17.09 3.51 -14.01
C ALA A 15 -16.03 4.37 -13.31
N SER A 16 -16.38 5.60 -12.90
CA SER A 16 -15.48 6.49 -12.16
C SER A 16 -15.13 5.94 -10.78
N LEU A 17 -16.13 5.40 -10.06
CA LEU A 17 -15.93 4.73 -8.77
C LEU A 17 -15.05 3.49 -8.90
N PHE A 18 -15.25 2.71 -9.96
CA PHE A 18 -14.44 1.51 -10.22
C PHE A 18 -12.98 1.86 -10.54
N LEU A 19 -12.75 2.91 -11.33
CA LEU A 19 -11.40 3.41 -11.63
C LEU A 19 -10.71 3.97 -10.38
N TYR A 20 -11.44 4.68 -9.51
CA TYR A 20 -10.88 5.19 -8.27
C TYR A 20 -10.41 4.09 -7.31
N TRP A 21 -11.06 2.93 -7.32
CA TRP A 21 -10.72 1.80 -6.45
C TRP A 21 -9.49 1.00 -6.88
N GLN A 22 -9.10 1.04 -8.16
CA GLN A 22 -8.06 0.11 -8.64
C GLN A 22 -6.61 0.59 -8.48
N PHE A 23 -6.36 1.87 -8.21
CA PHE A 23 -5.01 2.46 -8.44
C PHE A 23 -4.38 3.19 -7.25
N ASN A 24 -5.03 3.28 -6.09
CA ASN A 24 -4.41 3.97 -4.96
C ASN A 24 -3.45 3.03 -4.22
N TYR A 25 -2.16 3.34 -4.26
CA TYR A 25 -1.16 2.80 -3.34
C TYR A 25 -1.61 3.04 -1.88
N PRO A 26 -1.23 2.17 -0.92
CA PRO A 26 -1.52 2.42 0.46
C PRO A 26 -0.83 3.72 0.91
N SER A 27 -1.51 4.46 1.77
CA SER A 27 -0.96 5.68 2.35
C SER A 27 0.19 5.37 3.31
N ASP A 28 1.07 6.35 3.53
CA ASP A 28 2.15 6.26 4.51
C ASP A 28 1.66 5.86 5.91
N GLU A 29 0.47 6.32 6.32
CA GLU A 29 -0.13 5.94 7.59
C GLU A 29 -0.55 4.46 7.63
N THR A 30 -1.01 3.91 6.51
CA THR A 30 -1.33 2.48 6.39
C THR A 30 -0.06 1.64 6.54
N ILE A 31 0.98 2.04 5.82
CA ILE A 31 2.31 1.42 5.88
C ILE A 31 2.89 1.46 7.30
N ARG A 32 2.84 2.63 7.94
CA ARG A 32 3.29 2.82 9.33
C ARG A 32 2.57 1.88 10.30
N ARG A 33 1.25 1.82 10.22
CA ARG A 33 0.43 0.98 11.12
C ARG A 33 0.83 -0.49 11.01
N GLU A 34 0.93 -0.99 9.79
CA GLU A 34 1.23 -2.40 9.53
C GLU A 34 2.70 -2.75 9.86
N PHE A 35 3.64 -1.81 9.67
CA PHE A 35 5.02 -1.97 10.15
C PHE A 35 5.08 -2.06 11.67
N LEU A 36 4.39 -1.17 12.39
CA LEU A 36 4.33 -1.20 13.86
C LEU A 36 3.60 -2.41 14.41
N GLU A 37 2.67 -3.01 13.66
CA GLU A 37 2.03 -4.27 14.05
C GLU A 37 3.03 -5.44 14.04
N GLN A 38 4.01 -5.42 13.13
CA GLN A 38 5.07 -6.44 13.05
C GLN A 38 6.24 -6.15 14.01
N HIS A 39 6.50 -4.87 14.27
CA HIS A 39 7.58 -4.38 15.12
C HIS A 39 7.03 -3.51 16.26
N PRO A 40 6.32 -4.08 17.24
CA PRO A 40 5.59 -3.30 18.26
C PRO A 40 6.48 -2.50 19.21
N ASN A 41 7.78 -2.80 19.26
CA ASN A 41 8.72 -2.19 20.20
C ASN A 41 9.63 -1.13 19.57
N VAL A 42 9.36 -0.69 18.33
CA VAL A 42 10.21 0.26 17.62
C VAL A 42 9.58 1.65 17.54
N GLU A 43 10.41 2.69 17.44
CA GLU A 43 9.98 4.05 17.17
C GLU A 43 10.02 4.30 15.66
N PHE A 44 8.86 4.43 15.03
CA PHE A 44 8.77 4.78 13.60
C PHE A 44 9.24 6.22 13.35
N VAL A 45 10.14 6.42 12.39
CA VAL A 45 10.67 7.74 12.03
C VAL A 45 10.05 8.24 10.73
N SER A 46 10.17 7.47 9.64
CA SER A 46 9.67 7.87 8.32
C SER A 46 9.49 6.67 7.40
N THR A 47 8.65 6.82 6.38
CA THR A 47 8.53 5.89 5.25
C THR A 47 8.76 6.64 3.94
N GLU A 48 9.37 5.97 2.97
CA GLU A 48 9.58 6.50 1.62
C GLU A 48 9.37 5.37 0.60
N MET A 49 8.63 5.64 -0.48
CA MET A 49 8.51 4.68 -1.58
C MET A 49 9.76 4.78 -2.47
N ILE A 50 10.53 3.70 -2.53
CA ILE A 50 11.84 3.67 -3.22
C ILE A 50 11.77 3.00 -4.59
N PHE A 51 10.74 2.19 -4.85
CA PHE A 51 10.56 1.51 -6.12
C PHE A 51 9.08 1.28 -6.43
N ASP A 52 8.69 1.55 -7.67
CA ASP A 52 7.38 1.26 -8.21
C ASP A 52 7.55 0.42 -9.49
N TRP A 53 6.88 -0.72 -9.56
CA TRP A 53 6.82 -1.55 -10.75
C TRP A 53 5.39 -1.76 -11.26
N GLU A 54 4.95 -0.80 -12.05
CA GLU A 54 3.81 -0.92 -12.96
C GLU A 54 4.22 -1.68 -14.23
N PRO A 55 4.27 -3.03 -14.18
CA PRO A 55 3.05 -3.76 -14.52
C PRO A 55 2.69 -4.85 -13.52
N LYS A 56 3.53 -5.09 -12.49
CA LYS A 56 3.30 -6.12 -11.48
C LYS A 56 2.50 -5.62 -10.27
N ARG A 57 2.17 -4.33 -10.24
CA ARG A 57 1.47 -3.67 -9.13
C ARG A 57 2.19 -3.95 -7.81
N MET A 58 3.49 -3.66 -7.81
CA MET A 58 4.38 -3.85 -6.69
C MET A 58 5.03 -2.52 -6.37
N ALA A 59 5.08 -2.17 -5.09
CA ALA A 59 5.82 -1.03 -4.61
C ALA A 59 6.73 -1.48 -3.46
N THR A 60 7.97 -1.01 -3.46
CA THR A 60 8.89 -1.20 -2.34
C THR A 60 9.03 0.11 -1.61
N TYR A 61 8.95 0.03 -0.30
CA TYR A 61 9.08 1.15 0.61
C TYR A 61 10.27 0.89 1.54
N SER A 62 10.95 1.98 1.89
CA SER A 62 11.97 2.03 2.91
C SER A 62 11.39 2.68 4.16
N VAL A 63 11.45 1.99 5.30
CA VAL A 63 11.06 2.54 6.61
C VAL A 63 12.30 2.73 7.46
N ARG A 64 12.37 3.91 8.05
CA ARG A 64 13.37 4.27 9.04
C ARG A 64 12.73 4.19 10.41
N TYR A 65 13.40 3.51 11.33
CA TYR A 65 12.93 3.28 12.70
C TYR A 65 14.09 3.27 13.68
N LYS A 66 13.79 3.36 14.98
CA LYS A 66 14.77 3.20 16.07
C LYS A 66 14.35 2.05 16.97
N GLU A 67 15.32 1.28 17.44
CA GLU A 67 15.12 0.22 18.43
C GLU A 67 15.61 0.70 19.81
N PRO A 68 14.71 1.03 20.75
CA PRO A 68 15.13 1.36 22.10
C PRO A 68 15.88 0.18 22.74
N PRO A 69 16.96 0.44 23.52
CA PRO A 69 17.43 1.74 23.97
C PRO A 69 18.40 2.44 22.98
N SER A 70 18.63 1.87 21.80
CA SER A 70 19.51 2.48 20.80
C SER A 70 18.87 3.72 20.18
N ASN A 71 19.67 4.77 19.99
CA ASN A 71 19.30 5.95 19.21
C ASN A 71 19.69 5.82 17.73
N GLU A 72 20.18 4.65 17.33
CA GLU A 72 20.53 4.36 15.94
C GLU A 72 19.26 4.28 15.07
N ILE A 73 19.29 4.97 13.93
CA ILE A 73 18.22 4.89 12.94
C ILE A 73 18.55 3.72 12.02
N LEU A 74 17.75 2.67 12.13
CA LEU A 74 17.79 1.50 11.29
C LEU A 74 16.88 1.70 10.07
N LEU A 75 17.19 0.99 9.00
CA LEU A 75 16.46 1.01 7.74
C LEU A 75 16.01 -0.41 7.41
N ASP A 76 14.73 -0.56 7.09
CA ASP A 76 14.18 -1.81 6.58
C ASP A 76 13.40 -1.56 5.29
N GLU A 77 13.43 -2.53 4.39
CA GLU A 77 12.81 -2.47 3.07
C GLU A 77 11.73 -3.54 2.94
N PHE A 78 10.53 -3.10 2.61
CA PHE A 78 9.37 -3.98 2.47
C PHE A 78 8.70 -3.74 1.13
N THR A 79 8.27 -4.84 0.52
CA THR A 79 7.56 -4.81 -0.75
C THR A 79 6.10 -5.12 -0.49
N ILE A 80 5.22 -4.25 -0.98
CA ILE A 80 3.81 -4.55 -1.08
C ILE A 80 3.48 -4.99 -2.50
N LYS A 81 2.50 -5.89 -2.62
CA LYS A 81 1.98 -6.34 -3.91
C LYS A 81 0.47 -6.25 -3.92
N GLN A 82 -0.10 -5.68 -4.97
CA GLN A 82 -1.54 -5.72 -5.15
C GLN A 82 -1.94 -7.13 -5.61
N HIS A 83 -2.85 -7.72 -4.87
CA HIS A 83 -3.34 -9.05 -5.11
C HIS A 83 -4.65 -9.01 -5.94
N TRP A 84 -5.11 -10.16 -6.45
CA TRP A 84 -6.23 -10.22 -7.41
C TRP A 84 -7.58 -9.75 -6.83
N ASP A 85 -7.68 -9.65 -5.51
CA ASP A 85 -8.78 -9.07 -4.74
C ASP A 85 -8.66 -7.55 -4.56
N PHE A 86 -7.77 -6.89 -5.30
CA PHE A 86 -7.47 -5.45 -5.23
C PHE A 86 -6.94 -4.96 -3.88
N ARG A 87 -6.51 -5.89 -3.02
CA ARG A 87 -5.90 -5.56 -1.72
C ARG A 87 -4.39 -5.56 -1.85
N TRP A 88 -3.76 -4.59 -1.21
CA TRP A 88 -2.31 -4.60 -1.01
C TRP A 88 -1.95 -5.63 0.06
N ARG A 89 -0.95 -6.45 -0.23
CA ARG A 89 -0.47 -7.51 0.66
C ARG A 89 1.01 -7.34 0.93
N TRP A 90 1.40 -7.73 2.13
CA TRP A 90 2.75 -7.57 2.65
C TRP A 90 3.61 -8.72 2.19
N CYS A 91 4.65 -8.43 1.41
CA CYS A 91 5.62 -9.42 0.97
C CYS A 91 6.96 -9.15 1.66
N ASN A 92 7.45 -10.14 2.42
CA ASN A 92 8.78 -10.02 3.02
C ASN A 92 9.85 -10.07 1.91
N SER A 93 10.71 -9.05 1.84
CA SER A 93 11.65 -8.80 0.72
C SER A 93 12.63 -9.95 0.49
N GLN A 94 12.91 -10.77 1.51
CA GLN A 94 13.86 -11.88 1.41
C GLN A 94 13.31 -13.10 0.65
N THR A 95 11.99 -13.24 0.53
CA THR A 95 11.38 -14.32 -0.27
C THR A 95 10.04 -13.85 -0.83
N GLU A 96 9.98 -13.56 -2.14
CA GLU A 96 8.75 -13.25 -2.90
C GLU A 96 7.60 -14.27 -2.68
N ARG A 97 7.87 -15.42 -2.05
CA ARG A 97 6.94 -16.50 -1.75
C ARG A 97 6.01 -16.27 -0.55
N LYS A 98 6.25 -15.28 0.33
CA LYS A 98 5.43 -15.05 1.53
C LYS A 98 4.76 -13.67 1.51
N CYS A 99 3.81 -13.50 0.60
CA CYS A 99 2.88 -12.37 0.67
C CYS A 99 1.70 -12.76 1.57
N LYS A 100 1.54 -12.11 2.73
CA LYS A 100 0.37 -12.27 3.61
C LYS A 100 -0.74 -11.31 3.19
#